data_AF-A0A6J8EMH7-F1
#
_entry.id   AF-A0A6J8EMH7-F1
#
_cell.length_a   1.000
_cell.length_b   1.000
_cell.length_c   1.000
_cell.angle_alpha   90.00
_cell.angle_beta   90.00
_cell.angle_gamma   90.00
#
_symmetry.space_group_name_H-M   'P 1'
#
loop_
_entity.id
_entity.type
_entity.pdbx_description
1 polymer ?
#
loop_
_entity_poly.entity_id
_entity_poly.type
_entity_poly.pdbx_seq_one_letter_code
_entity_poly.pdbx_strand_id
1 'polypeptide(L)'
;MGKAREGLKRYYKNNKDVADDIPCSNLVCKFINDVPTVKRHNRISDSNTKLASGNTFNSVAEESMVDAAKVEVQLTAGDDGLCVSVDGAWQKRGSGRGYDSLSVCDIAKSKKATPKPHTCNINWEESSKAMEQDMVIEMVSNQEKAGNSVSTIVADDDTTTISRLRRVVNPGIKKKSDRNHKCISYMISQNQGNEEGISQGFDAISRHPFGDHTLCNPHWYSHVEYPLKKYRSLPYGRPLTDSALQKCLIDFFAELKTHSEKYAILGSTQANESLNKTIASKAPKAHFYSGTSSLYHRVAAGVSQKNVGHSYISKVNKKIGMSPGRYTMKLAILQDIRARKMKVIGVAMAKKAKICRLELKARRTQTNMSKEIREGTCYQSGISSSSITDDVIEEIPAPKASPFSEPLTVPAAVIPVFFDLESTGLARTSHITQMAPVYGDKTWSTYVFPKQPISKGASDITGISISGNRMYHHDKEVTSSSVSCAIEGFLSFIQQVPKPVVLAGHNIKVFDCPLLFNALEKNVKISEFVNLIYGFIDTKVL
;
A
#
# COMPACT_ATOMS: atom_id res chain seq x y z
N MET A 1 8.03 29.67 5.63
CA MET A 1 9.38 29.56 6.25
C MET A 1 9.60 30.52 7.43
N GLY A 2 8.87 31.64 7.54
CA GLY A 2 9.03 32.65 8.59
C GLY A 2 9.03 32.11 10.02
N LYS A 3 7.96 31.41 10.44
CA LYS A 3 7.83 30.88 11.82
C LYS A 3 8.95 29.91 12.25
N ALA A 4 9.54 29.17 11.31
CA ALA A 4 10.66 28.27 11.61
C ALA A 4 11.99 29.03 11.79
N ARG A 5 12.20 30.11 11.01
CA ARG A 5 13.33 31.03 11.18
C ARG A 5 13.24 31.77 12.50
N GLU A 6 12.03 32.15 12.90
CA GLU A 6 11.72 32.88 14.13
C GLU A 6 11.86 31.99 15.37
N GLY A 7 11.39 30.74 15.32
CA GLY A 7 11.65 29.74 16.36
C GLY A 7 13.13 29.39 16.50
N LEU A 8 13.89 29.32 15.39
CA LEU A 8 15.35 29.17 15.43
C LEU A 8 16.00 30.39 16.10
N LYS A 9 15.63 31.62 15.70
CA LYS A 9 16.16 32.85 16.30
C LYS A 9 15.88 32.91 17.80
N ARG A 10 14.67 32.54 18.23
CA ARG A 10 14.27 32.53 19.66
C ARG A 10 15.01 31.44 20.45
N TYR A 11 15.18 30.24 19.88
CA TYR A 11 15.99 29.18 20.49
C TYR A 11 17.47 29.57 20.61
N TYR A 12 18.06 30.13 19.55
CA TYR A 12 19.45 30.61 19.56
C TYR A 12 19.66 31.80 20.48
N LYS A 13 18.65 32.66 20.66
CA LYS A 13 18.69 33.75 21.64
C LYS A 13 18.67 33.23 23.08
N ASN A 14 17.93 32.14 23.33
CA ASN A 14 17.79 31.56 24.68
C ASN A 14 18.87 30.52 25.03
N ASN A 15 19.61 29.98 24.06
CA ASN A 15 20.58 28.89 24.28
C ASN A 15 21.98 29.21 23.69
N LYS A 16 22.27 30.47 23.39
CA LYS A 16 23.59 30.87 22.87
C LYS A 16 24.68 30.58 23.90
N ASP A 17 24.40 30.89 25.16
CA ASP A 17 25.39 30.84 26.24
C ASP A 17 25.59 29.38 26.73
N VAL A 18 24.55 28.54 26.74
CA VAL A 18 24.62 27.13 27.22
C VAL A 18 25.37 26.19 26.25
N ALA A 19 25.50 26.56 24.98
CA ALA A 19 26.13 25.73 23.95
C ALA A 19 27.66 25.84 23.93
N ASP A 20 28.15 27.03 24.28
CA ASP A 20 29.54 27.43 24.17
C ASP A 20 30.33 27.15 25.48
N ASP A 21 29.62 26.94 26.60
CA ASP A 21 30.21 26.83 27.95
C ASP A 21 30.48 25.39 28.47
N ILE A 22 30.25 24.33 27.69
CA ILE A 22 30.62 22.96 28.09
C ILE A 22 31.94 22.57 27.40
N PRO A 23 33.10 22.78 28.05
CA PRO A 23 34.39 22.40 27.49
C PRO A 23 34.46 20.88 27.31
N CYS A 24 35.09 20.44 26.22
CA CYS A 24 35.38 19.03 26.00
C CYS A 24 36.32 18.55 27.11
N SER A 25 35.95 17.49 27.82
CA SER A 25 36.77 16.88 28.88
C SER A 25 38.04 16.19 28.37
N ASN A 26 38.26 16.13 27.06
CA ASN A 26 39.50 15.64 26.48
C ASN A 26 40.60 16.70 26.63
N LEU A 27 41.56 16.45 27.53
CA LEU A 27 42.68 17.34 27.89
C LEU A 27 43.56 17.75 26.69
N VAL A 28 43.43 17.11 25.52
CA VAL A 28 44.14 17.44 24.28
C VAL A 28 43.30 18.32 23.34
N CYS A 29 41.97 18.28 23.44
CA CYS A 29 41.06 19.00 22.54
C CYS A 29 40.73 20.40 23.09
N LYS A 30 41.59 21.39 22.82
CA LYS A 30 41.34 22.81 23.15
C LYS A 30 40.33 23.51 22.22
N PHE A 31 39.60 22.77 21.38
CA PHE A 31 38.63 23.34 20.45
C PHE A 31 37.20 23.19 20.99
N ILE A 32 36.47 24.32 21.00
CA ILE A 32 35.00 24.31 20.92
C ILE A 32 34.64 23.34 19.78
N ASN A 33 33.69 22.43 19.99
CA ASN A 33 33.33 21.38 19.02
C ASN A 33 32.66 22.00 17.77
N ASP A 34 33.50 22.62 16.94
CA ASP A 34 33.21 23.37 15.72
C ASP A 34 33.61 22.53 14.49
N VAL A 35 33.82 21.22 14.68
CA VAL A 35 34.20 20.29 13.61
C VAL A 35 33.09 20.30 12.54
N PRO A 36 33.39 20.74 11.31
CA PRO A 36 32.42 20.69 10.23
C PRO A 36 31.97 19.25 10.02
N THR A 37 30.67 19.05 9.91
CA THR A 37 30.09 17.75 9.57
C THR A 37 30.61 17.33 8.19
N VAL A 38 31.58 16.42 8.16
CA VAL A 38 32.25 16.04 6.91
C VAL A 38 31.25 15.30 6.02
N LYS A 39 30.97 15.85 4.84
CA LYS A 39 30.21 15.17 3.78
C LYS A 39 31.15 14.19 3.06
N ARG A 40 30.99 12.90 3.30
CA ARG A 40 31.44 11.87 2.35
C ARG A 40 30.21 11.17 1.78
N HIS A 41 30.09 11.10 0.46
CA HIS A 41 29.03 10.39 -0.27
C HIS A 41 27.59 10.74 0.15
N ASN A 42 27.25 12.04 0.21
CA ASN A 42 25.90 12.51 0.57
C ASN A 42 25.35 12.01 1.93
N ARG A 43 26.19 11.46 2.81
CA ARG A 43 25.85 11.12 4.19
C ARG A 43 26.68 11.98 5.15
N ILE A 44 26.00 12.55 6.13
CA ILE A 44 26.64 13.29 7.23
C ILE A 44 27.21 12.22 8.17
N SER A 45 28.54 12.12 8.28
CA SER A 45 29.18 11.28 9.30
C SER A 45 29.75 12.18 10.39
N ASP A 46 29.21 12.06 11.60
CA ASP A 46 29.79 12.67 12.80
C ASP A 46 30.71 11.64 13.46
N SER A 47 32.01 11.93 13.48
CA SER A 47 33.03 11.10 14.13
C SER A 47 32.77 10.96 15.64
N ASN A 48 32.03 11.90 16.25
CA ASN A 48 31.66 11.86 17.66
C ASN A 48 30.69 10.70 17.98
N THR A 49 29.92 10.21 17.00
CA THR A 49 29.01 9.07 17.19
C THR A 49 29.78 7.75 17.38
N LYS A 50 31.08 7.70 17.02
CA LYS A 50 31.95 6.54 17.27
C LYS A 50 32.67 6.62 18.63
N LEU A 51 32.78 7.80 19.23
CA LEU A 51 33.42 8.05 20.54
C LEU A 51 32.47 7.92 21.73
N ALA A 52 31.17 8.07 21.51
CA ALA A 52 30.18 7.80 22.54
C ALA A 52 30.20 6.30 22.90
N SER A 53 30.60 5.98 24.14
CA SER A 53 30.45 4.63 24.66
C SER A 53 28.99 4.22 24.52
N GLY A 54 28.71 3.09 23.91
CA GLY A 54 27.33 2.67 23.66
C GLY A 54 26.49 2.54 24.95
N ASN A 55 27.14 2.34 26.09
CA ASN A 55 26.53 2.41 27.43
C ASN A 55 25.81 3.74 27.70
N THR A 56 26.31 4.87 27.17
CA THR A 56 25.67 6.16 27.37
C THR A 56 24.37 6.30 26.57
N PHE A 57 24.28 5.69 25.39
CA PHE A 57 23.00 5.64 24.64
C PHE A 57 21.94 4.90 25.45
N ASN A 58 22.31 3.78 26.07
CA ASN A 58 21.40 2.97 26.89
C ASN A 58 20.92 3.77 28.10
N SER A 59 21.85 4.41 28.82
CA SER A 59 21.51 5.22 29.98
C SER A 59 20.61 6.42 29.65
N VAL A 60 20.83 7.09 28.51
CA VAL A 60 19.92 8.16 28.04
C VAL A 60 18.55 7.61 27.65
N ALA A 61 18.49 6.41 27.07
CA ALA A 61 17.23 5.75 26.76
C ALA A 61 16.47 5.39 28.06
N GLU A 62 17.12 4.77 29.04
CA GLU A 62 16.56 4.42 30.35
C GLU A 62 15.98 5.65 31.07
N GLU A 63 16.77 6.72 31.21
CA GLU A 63 16.29 7.97 31.81
C GLU A 63 15.08 8.54 31.06
N SER A 64 15.13 8.51 29.71
CA SER A 64 14.02 9.01 28.91
C SER A 64 12.74 8.18 29.05
N MET A 65 12.86 6.88 29.34
CA MET A 65 11.71 6.00 29.58
C MET A 65 11.08 6.30 30.95
N VAL A 66 11.90 6.52 31.98
CA VAL A 66 11.43 6.92 33.31
C VAL A 66 10.72 8.27 33.26
N ASP A 67 11.29 9.26 32.56
CA ASP A 67 10.67 10.58 32.39
C ASP A 67 9.33 10.47 31.63
N ALA A 68 9.29 9.67 30.56
CA ALA A 68 8.06 9.45 29.80
C ALA A 68 6.98 8.74 30.65
N ALA A 69 7.35 7.72 31.43
CA ALA A 69 6.43 7.01 32.31
C ALA A 69 5.83 7.94 33.37
N LYS A 70 6.63 8.83 33.97
CA LYS A 70 6.13 9.83 34.94
C LYS A 70 5.09 10.75 34.31
N VAL A 71 5.32 11.21 33.08
CA VAL A 71 4.36 12.06 32.36
C VAL A 71 3.05 11.30 32.11
N GLU A 72 3.11 10.05 31.66
CA GLU A 72 1.91 9.24 31.46
C GLU A 72 1.17 9.01 32.78
N VAL A 73 1.86 8.66 33.87
CA VAL A 73 1.23 8.52 35.20
C VAL A 73 0.52 9.81 35.64
N GLN A 74 1.12 10.98 35.39
CA GLN A 74 0.47 12.27 35.68
C GLN A 74 -0.76 12.53 34.82
N LEU A 75 -0.72 12.18 33.53
CA LEU A 75 -1.85 12.33 32.60
C LEU A 75 -3.01 11.39 32.93
N THR A 76 -2.71 10.25 33.55
CA THR A 76 -3.67 9.20 33.92
C THR A 76 -4.11 9.30 35.38
N ALA A 77 -3.75 10.41 36.07
CA ALA A 77 -4.06 10.62 37.48
C ALA A 77 -5.58 10.78 37.69
N GLY A 78 -6.22 9.72 38.18
CA GLY A 78 -7.67 9.64 38.38
C GLY A 78 -8.34 8.42 37.75
N ASP A 79 -7.64 7.70 36.86
CA ASP A 79 -8.12 6.44 36.29
C ASP A 79 -7.69 5.22 37.12
N ASP A 80 -8.26 4.04 36.83
CA ASP A 80 -7.95 2.74 37.47
C ASP A 80 -6.47 2.29 37.36
N GLY A 81 -5.60 3.07 36.70
CA GLY A 81 -4.20 2.79 36.40
C GLY A 81 -3.87 2.92 34.90
N LEU A 82 -2.61 2.68 34.53
CA LEU A 82 -2.11 2.90 33.17
C LEU A 82 -2.76 1.97 32.14
N CYS A 83 -3.12 2.54 30.98
CA CYS A 83 -3.48 1.78 29.79
C CYS A 83 -2.28 1.70 28.84
N VAL A 84 -1.69 0.51 28.68
CA VAL A 84 -0.45 0.33 27.92
C VAL A 84 -0.67 -0.51 26.67
N SER A 85 -0.08 -0.12 25.54
CA SER A 85 -0.04 -0.94 24.33
C SER A 85 1.27 -1.74 24.27
N VAL A 86 1.20 -3.04 24.01
CA VAL A 86 2.37 -3.92 23.96
C VAL A 86 2.52 -4.55 22.58
N ASP A 87 3.76 -4.82 22.17
CA ASP A 87 4.07 -5.46 20.89
C ASP A 87 5.45 -6.15 20.96
N GLY A 88 5.49 -7.46 20.68
CA GLY A 88 6.72 -8.26 20.65
C GLY A 88 7.37 -8.41 19.27
N ALA A 89 6.84 -7.80 18.21
CA ALA A 89 7.19 -8.12 16.83
C ALA A 89 8.52 -7.53 16.30
N TRP A 90 9.32 -6.87 17.15
CA TRP A 90 10.48 -6.12 16.67
C TRP A 90 11.68 -6.96 16.21
N GLN A 91 11.72 -8.27 16.51
CA GLN A 91 12.67 -9.21 15.87
C GLN A 91 12.00 -10.50 15.36
N LYS A 92 11.13 -10.40 14.35
CA LYS A 92 10.89 -11.55 13.47
C LYS A 92 12.10 -11.72 12.55
N ARG A 93 12.77 -12.86 12.68
CA ARG A 93 13.97 -13.29 11.93
C ARG A 93 13.86 -12.91 10.45
N GLY A 94 14.96 -12.46 9.85
CA GLY A 94 15.08 -12.45 8.40
C GLY A 94 14.75 -13.84 7.85
N SER A 95 14.03 -13.89 6.73
CA SER A 95 13.72 -15.12 6.00
C SER A 95 14.98 -15.99 5.91
N GLY A 96 14.88 -17.23 6.39
CA GLY A 96 15.98 -18.16 6.43
C GLY A 96 16.74 -18.20 5.11
N ARG A 97 18.02 -17.82 5.17
CA ARG A 97 19.18 -18.27 4.41
C ARG A 97 20.28 -17.22 4.60
N GLY A 98 21.27 -17.57 5.42
CA GLY A 98 22.51 -16.81 5.61
C GLY A 98 22.59 -16.07 6.95
N TYR A 99 23.78 -16.14 7.55
CA TYR A 99 24.25 -15.52 8.79
C TYR A 99 24.06 -16.34 10.07
N ASP A 100 24.75 -17.48 10.12
CA ASP A 100 25.29 -18.03 11.36
C ASP A 100 26.31 -17.03 11.93
N SER A 101 25.90 -16.15 12.84
CA SER A 101 26.86 -15.55 13.77
C SER A 101 26.70 -16.23 15.12
N LEU A 102 27.66 -17.07 15.45
CA LEU A 102 27.85 -17.60 16.79
C LEU A 102 28.06 -16.41 17.75
N SER A 103 27.38 -16.40 18.90
CA SER A 103 27.61 -15.39 19.94
C SER A 103 29.07 -15.42 20.42
N VAL A 104 29.57 -14.38 21.08
CA VAL A 104 30.92 -14.39 21.67
C VAL A 104 31.12 -15.60 22.59
N CYS A 105 30.07 -16.02 23.30
CA CYS A 105 30.02 -17.27 24.07
C CYS A 105 30.11 -18.51 23.19
N ASP A 106 29.38 -18.61 22.08
CA ASP A 106 29.42 -19.76 21.17
C ASP A 106 30.78 -19.88 20.46
N ILE A 107 31.41 -18.76 20.13
CA ILE A 107 32.77 -18.72 19.57
C ILE A 107 33.79 -19.14 20.63
N ALA A 108 33.65 -18.68 21.88
CA ALA A 108 34.53 -19.09 22.97
C ALA A 108 34.37 -20.60 23.27
N LYS A 109 33.13 -21.11 23.25
CA LYS A 109 32.79 -22.53 23.43
C LYS A 109 33.35 -23.39 22.30
N SER A 110 33.20 -22.98 21.04
CA SER A 110 33.79 -23.72 19.90
C SER A 110 35.31 -23.73 19.93
N LYS A 111 35.93 -22.69 20.49
CA LYS A 111 37.38 -22.57 20.68
C LYS A 111 37.89 -23.14 22.01
N LYS A 112 37.04 -23.74 22.85
CA LYS A 112 37.37 -24.21 24.20
C LYS A 112 38.11 -23.16 25.05
N ALA A 113 37.75 -21.89 24.89
CA ALA A 113 38.36 -20.75 25.57
C ALA A 113 37.36 -20.09 26.52
N THR A 114 37.85 -19.38 27.53
CA THR A 114 37.02 -18.51 28.36
C THR A 114 36.64 -17.26 27.56
N PRO A 115 35.35 -16.88 27.49
CA PRO A 115 34.94 -15.68 26.79
C PRO A 115 35.52 -14.46 27.52
N LYS A 116 36.04 -13.49 26.74
CA LYS A 116 36.41 -12.18 27.28
C LYS A 116 35.20 -11.53 27.97
N PRO A 117 35.38 -10.68 29.00
CA PRO A 117 34.27 -9.96 29.61
C PRO A 117 33.46 -9.21 28.56
N HIS A 118 32.18 -9.56 28.44
CA HIS A 118 31.27 -8.98 27.45
C HIS A 118 29.84 -9.05 27.97
N THR A 119 28.98 -8.16 27.48
CA THR A 119 27.53 -8.26 27.69
C THR A 119 26.98 -9.29 26.70
N CYS A 120 26.67 -10.50 27.19
CA CYS A 120 26.07 -11.55 26.37
C CYS A 120 24.57 -11.29 26.22
N ASN A 121 24.11 -11.08 24.99
CA ASN A 121 22.68 -11.08 24.68
C ASN A 121 22.32 -12.54 24.35
N ILE A 122 21.90 -13.29 25.36
CA ILE A 122 21.52 -14.71 25.22
C ILE A 122 20.32 -14.79 24.28
N ASN A 123 20.38 -15.74 23.33
CA ASN A 123 19.23 -16.02 22.47
C ASN A 123 18.14 -16.69 23.30
N TRP A 124 16.88 -16.32 23.08
CA TRP A 124 15.72 -16.99 23.70
C TRP A 124 15.81 -18.52 23.49
N GLU A 125 15.85 -19.27 24.59
CA GLU A 125 16.07 -20.72 24.59
C GLU A 125 14.77 -21.53 24.55
N GLU A 126 13.63 -20.93 24.92
CA GLU A 126 12.34 -21.60 24.86
C GLU A 126 11.67 -21.48 23.48
N SER A 127 10.41 -21.91 23.39
CA SER A 127 9.60 -21.81 22.18
C SER A 127 9.44 -20.37 21.72
N SER A 128 9.62 -20.13 20.42
CA SER A 128 9.31 -18.84 19.78
C SER A 128 7.88 -18.35 20.03
N LYS A 129 6.94 -19.26 20.30
CA LYS A 129 5.54 -18.93 20.66
C LYS A 129 5.40 -18.35 22.07
N ALA A 130 6.30 -18.68 22.99
CA ALA A 130 6.28 -18.20 24.38
C ALA A 130 7.00 -16.85 24.54
N MET A 131 7.94 -16.54 23.64
CA MET A 131 8.80 -15.35 23.71
C MET A 131 8.02 -14.04 23.89
N GLU A 132 6.95 -13.83 23.12
CA GLU A 132 6.16 -12.61 23.19
C GLU A 132 5.41 -12.48 24.52
N GLN A 133 4.82 -13.58 24.98
CA GLN A 133 4.10 -13.63 26.24
C GLN A 133 5.03 -13.33 27.43
N ASP A 134 6.22 -13.92 27.45
CA ASP A 134 7.17 -13.78 28.56
C ASP A 134 7.77 -12.38 28.60
N MET A 135 8.08 -11.82 27.44
CA MET A 135 8.52 -10.44 27.31
C MET A 135 7.45 -9.47 27.84
N VAL A 136 6.18 -9.66 27.48
CA VAL A 136 5.09 -8.79 27.96
C VAL A 136 4.93 -8.89 29.48
N ILE A 137 5.00 -10.09 30.04
CA ILE A 137 4.92 -10.29 31.50
C ILE A 137 6.06 -9.58 32.21
N GLU A 138 7.29 -9.73 31.71
CA GLU A 138 8.46 -9.06 32.28
C GLU A 138 8.29 -7.53 32.24
N MET A 139 7.87 -6.99 31.09
CA MET A 139 7.65 -5.55 30.93
C MET A 139 6.62 -5.00 31.92
N VAL A 140 5.45 -5.65 32.04
CA VAL A 140 4.39 -5.22 32.96
C VAL A 140 4.82 -5.39 34.42
N SER A 141 5.45 -6.51 34.76
CA SER A 141 5.97 -6.75 36.12
C SER A 141 6.99 -5.69 36.54
N ASN A 142 7.83 -5.24 35.61
CA ASN A 142 8.81 -4.19 35.87
C ASN A 142 8.16 -2.83 36.10
N GLN A 143 7.02 -2.54 35.44
CA GLN A 143 6.25 -1.32 35.70
C GLN A 143 5.56 -1.36 37.07
N GLU A 144 4.95 -2.49 37.44
CA GLU A 144 4.36 -2.67 38.78
C GLU A 144 5.40 -2.49 39.88
N LYS A 145 6.59 -3.10 39.72
CA LYS A 145 7.73 -2.90 40.65
C LYS A 145 8.22 -1.46 40.73
N ALA A 146 8.07 -0.69 39.65
CA ALA A 146 8.41 0.73 39.61
C ALA A 146 7.31 1.63 40.21
N GLY A 147 6.21 1.06 40.73
CA GLY A 147 5.07 1.80 41.28
C GLY A 147 4.08 2.30 40.22
N ASN A 148 4.24 1.88 38.96
CA ASN A 148 3.37 2.24 37.85
C ASN A 148 2.31 1.16 37.66
N SER A 149 1.19 1.28 38.36
CA SER A 149 0.08 0.31 38.29
C SER A 149 -0.53 0.26 36.89
N VAL A 150 -0.53 -0.92 36.27
CA VAL A 150 -1.07 -1.17 34.93
C VAL A 150 -2.46 -1.80 35.05
N SER A 151 -3.48 -1.05 34.64
CA SER A 151 -4.88 -1.50 34.72
C SER A 151 -5.33 -2.24 33.46
N THR A 152 -4.84 -1.79 32.30
CA THR A 152 -5.36 -2.20 31.00
C THR A 152 -4.25 -2.40 29.98
N ILE A 153 -4.30 -3.51 29.24
CA ILE A 153 -3.35 -3.80 28.16
C ILE A 153 -4.08 -3.80 26.81
N VAL A 154 -3.49 -3.11 25.84
CA VAL A 154 -3.89 -3.12 24.43
C VAL A 154 -2.95 -4.04 23.66
N ALA A 155 -3.50 -5.10 23.08
CA ALA A 155 -2.74 -6.07 22.30
C ALA A 155 -3.65 -6.78 21.29
N ASP A 156 -3.04 -7.59 20.42
CA ASP A 156 -3.73 -8.53 19.54
C ASP A 156 -4.59 -9.51 20.34
N ASP A 157 -5.54 -10.16 19.68
CA ASP A 157 -6.54 -11.04 20.31
C ASP A 157 -5.99 -12.38 20.84
N ASP A 158 -4.68 -12.48 21.07
CA ASP A 158 -4.02 -13.64 21.65
C ASP A 158 -4.43 -13.85 23.12
N THR A 159 -5.04 -15.01 23.39
CA THR A 159 -5.62 -15.35 24.70
C THR A 159 -4.59 -15.80 25.73
N THR A 160 -3.43 -16.29 25.28
CA THR A 160 -2.36 -16.82 26.14
C THR A 160 -1.72 -15.73 26.99
N THR A 161 -1.35 -14.61 26.39
CA THR A 161 -0.64 -13.50 27.05
C THR A 161 -1.44 -12.93 28.21
N ILE A 162 -2.73 -12.61 28.00
CA ILE A 162 -3.60 -12.05 29.05
C ILE A 162 -3.85 -13.03 30.19
N SER A 163 -4.02 -14.33 29.89
CA SER A 163 -4.28 -15.35 30.92
C SER A 163 -3.10 -15.47 31.88
N ARG A 164 -1.86 -15.45 31.37
CA ARG A 164 -0.67 -15.52 32.21
C ARG A 164 -0.39 -14.21 32.95
N LEU A 165 -0.68 -13.05 32.35
CA LEU A 165 -0.62 -11.75 33.05
C LEU A 165 -1.54 -11.71 34.27
N ARG A 166 -2.78 -12.18 34.13
CA ARG A 166 -3.72 -12.24 35.26
C ARG A 166 -3.27 -13.19 36.37
N ARG A 167 -2.62 -14.29 35.99
CA ARG A 167 -2.11 -15.28 36.94
C ARG A 167 -0.84 -14.82 37.67
N VAL A 168 0.08 -14.16 36.96
CA VAL A 168 1.44 -13.88 37.45
C VAL A 168 1.57 -12.47 38.01
N VAL A 169 0.87 -11.50 37.45
CA VAL A 169 1.06 -10.07 37.75
C VAL A 169 -0.11 -9.51 38.54
N ASN A 170 -1.29 -9.43 37.92
CA ASN A 170 -2.46 -8.85 38.57
C ASN A 170 -3.76 -9.43 37.96
N PRO A 171 -4.59 -10.15 38.76
CA PRO A 171 -5.85 -10.73 38.29
C PRO A 171 -6.85 -9.73 37.69
N GLY A 172 -6.79 -8.46 38.12
CA GLY A 172 -7.66 -7.38 37.69
C GLY A 172 -7.33 -6.76 36.33
N ILE A 173 -6.24 -7.17 35.67
CA ILE A 173 -5.84 -6.58 34.39
C ILE A 173 -6.92 -6.80 33.31
N LYS A 174 -7.38 -5.67 32.74
CA LYS A 174 -8.32 -5.61 31.62
C LYS A 174 -7.55 -5.73 30.30
N LYS A 175 -8.15 -6.36 29.30
CA LYS A 175 -7.61 -6.41 27.93
C LYS A 175 -8.51 -5.62 26.99
N LYS A 176 -7.92 -4.72 26.21
CA LYS A 176 -8.56 -4.09 25.06
C LYS A 176 -7.97 -4.70 23.79
N SER A 177 -8.83 -5.17 22.90
CA SER A 177 -8.37 -5.66 21.60
C SER A 177 -7.83 -4.50 20.77
N ASP A 178 -6.82 -4.79 19.95
CA ASP A 178 -6.29 -3.80 19.01
C ASP A 178 -7.21 -3.62 17.80
N ARG A 179 -7.68 -2.38 17.59
CA ARG A 179 -8.49 -2.04 16.43
C ARG A 179 -7.71 -2.11 15.12
N ASN A 180 -6.38 -1.93 15.14
CA ASN A 180 -5.59 -1.89 13.89
C ASN A 180 -5.64 -3.22 13.14
N HIS A 181 -5.84 -4.33 13.85
CA HIS A 181 -5.90 -5.69 13.31
C HIS A 181 -7.32 -6.09 12.84
N LYS A 182 -8.28 -5.16 12.86
CA LYS A 182 -9.64 -5.38 12.34
C LYS A 182 -9.78 -4.87 10.91
N CYS A 183 -10.44 -5.62 10.03
CA CYS A 183 -10.70 -5.23 8.64
C CYS A 183 -11.53 -3.94 8.50
N ILE A 184 -12.24 -3.56 9.57
CA ILE A 184 -13.11 -2.38 9.70
C ILE A 184 -12.51 -1.27 10.59
N SER A 185 -11.19 -1.33 10.83
CA SER A 185 -10.44 -0.43 11.72
C SER A 185 -10.69 1.05 11.47
N TYR A 186 -10.90 1.44 10.21
CA TYR A 186 -11.18 2.83 9.84
C TYR A 186 -12.51 3.33 10.41
N MET A 187 -13.60 2.55 10.26
CA MET A 187 -14.92 2.89 10.80
C MET A 187 -14.87 2.96 12.32
N ILE A 188 -14.24 1.96 12.96
CA ILE A 188 -14.05 1.94 14.41
C ILE A 188 -13.30 3.19 14.89
N SER A 189 -12.26 3.60 14.15
CA SER A 189 -11.44 4.74 14.54
C SER A 189 -12.13 6.09 14.44
N GLN A 190 -13.17 6.21 13.61
CA GLN A 190 -13.98 7.45 13.53
C GLN A 190 -15.04 7.53 14.63
N ASN A 191 -15.48 6.38 15.16
CA ASN A 191 -16.55 6.29 16.15
C ASN A 191 -16.04 5.83 17.53
N GLN A 192 -14.81 6.21 17.92
CA GLN A 192 -14.29 5.86 19.24
C GLN A 192 -15.15 6.47 20.35
N GLY A 193 -15.55 5.65 21.32
CA GLY A 193 -16.44 6.06 22.40
C GLY A 193 -17.88 6.36 21.97
N ASN A 194 -18.25 6.10 20.71
CA ASN A 194 -19.60 6.31 20.19
C ASN A 194 -20.22 4.99 19.71
N GLU A 195 -20.97 4.33 20.59
CA GLU A 195 -21.66 3.07 20.30
C GLU A 195 -22.66 3.20 19.14
N GLU A 196 -23.46 4.26 19.13
CA GLU A 196 -24.46 4.50 18.08
C GLU A 196 -23.79 4.66 16.70
N GLY A 197 -22.68 5.39 16.65
CA GLY A 197 -21.90 5.57 15.43
C GLY A 197 -21.27 4.26 14.93
N ILE A 198 -20.85 3.37 15.83
CA ILE A 198 -20.37 2.02 15.49
C ILE A 198 -21.52 1.20 14.91
N SER A 199 -22.68 1.23 15.56
CA SER A 199 -23.88 0.50 15.12
C SER A 199 -24.32 0.92 13.72
N GLN A 200 -24.46 2.24 13.48
CA GLN A 200 -24.76 2.79 12.16
C GLN A 200 -23.68 2.43 11.13
N GLY A 201 -22.41 2.41 11.57
CA GLY A 201 -21.28 2.00 10.74
C GLY A 201 -21.37 0.56 10.25
N PHE A 202 -21.80 -0.38 11.11
CA PHE A 202 -22.03 -1.78 10.72
C PHE A 202 -23.14 -1.92 9.68
N ASP A 203 -24.27 -1.25 9.89
CA ASP A 203 -25.38 -1.26 8.93
C ASP A 203 -24.94 -0.68 7.58
N ALA A 204 -24.16 0.42 7.59
CA ALA A 204 -23.63 1.02 6.38
C ALA A 204 -22.63 0.12 5.64
N ILE A 205 -21.72 -0.55 6.35
CA ILE A 205 -20.71 -1.44 5.73
C ILE A 205 -21.37 -2.67 5.08
N SER A 206 -22.46 -3.18 5.65
CA SER A 206 -23.19 -4.32 5.07
C SER A 206 -23.80 -4.01 3.69
N ARG A 207 -24.10 -2.72 3.42
CA ARG A 207 -24.81 -2.25 2.21
C ARG A 207 -23.91 -1.53 1.22
N HIS A 208 -22.89 -0.82 1.71
CA HIS A 208 -21.99 0.00 0.91
C HIS A 208 -21.33 -0.73 -0.28
N PRO A 209 -20.82 -1.98 -0.16
CA PRO A 209 -20.24 -2.71 -1.28
C PRO A 209 -21.24 -3.03 -2.40
N PHE A 210 -22.54 -3.01 -2.11
CA PHE A 210 -23.63 -3.32 -3.05
C PHE A 210 -24.23 -2.07 -3.71
N GLY A 211 -23.68 -0.89 -3.45
CA GLY A 211 -24.14 0.36 -4.08
C GLY A 211 -25.26 1.05 -3.30
N ASP A 212 -25.69 0.49 -2.18
CA ASP A 212 -26.62 1.14 -1.28
C ASP A 212 -25.84 2.00 -0.27
N HIS A 213 -26.07 3.31 -0.37
CA HIS A 213 -25.41 4.34 0.42
C HIS A 213 -26.36 5.10 1.35
N THR A 214 -27.60 4.62 1.51
CA THR A 214 -28.63 5.26 2.34
C THR A 214 -28.17 5.51 3.77
N LEU A 215 -27.38 4.60 4.33
CA LEU A 215 -26.86 4.66 5.70
C LEU A 215 -25.40 5.12 5.79
N CYS A 216 -24.76 5.51 4.68
CA CYS A 216 -23.36 5.91 4.69
C CYS A 216 -23.20 7.32 5.28
N ASN A 217 -22.30 7.49 6.26
CA ASN A 217 -21.97 8.80 6.80
C ASN A 217 -21.08 9.59 5.81
N PRO A 218 -21.40 10.87 5.49
CA PRO A 218 -20.63 11.70 4.57
C PRO A 218 -19.14 11.85 4.93
N HIS A 219 -18.78 11.74 6.22
CA HIS A 219 -17.41 11.92 6.69
C HIS A 219 -16.41 10.87 6.17
N TRP A 220 -16.86 9.65 5.83
CA TRP A 220 -15.99 8.62 5.25
C TRP A 220 -16.38 8.25 3.82
N TYR A 221 -17.58 8.63 3.38
CA TYR A 221 -18.13 8.29 2.07
C TYR A 221 -17.95 9.43 1.05
N SER A 222 -16.80 9.42 0.36
CA SER A 222 -16.46 10.45 -0.66
C SER A 222 -17.13 10.29 -2.04
N HIS A 223 -18.10 9.39 -2.20
CA HIS A 223 -18.84 9.22 -3.46
C HIS A 223 -20.14 10.02 -3.51
N VAL A 224 -20.62 10.58 -2.38
CA VAL A 224 -21.74 11.57 -2.39
C VAL A 224 -21.41 12.73 -3.32
N GLU A 225 -20.16 13.18 -3.32
CA GLU A 225 -19.69 14.29 -4.17
C GLU A 225 -19.40 13.87 -5.62
N TYR A 226 -19.27 12.57 -5.94
CA TYR A 226 -18.87 12.09 -7.27
C TYR A 226 -19.51 10.72 -7.62
N PRO A 227 -20.76 10.69 -8.12
CA PRO A 227 -21.53 9.47 -8.39
C PRO A 227 -20.87 8.51 -9.40
N LEU A 228 -20.02 9.03 -10.28
CA LEU A 228 -19.32 8.28 -11.34
C LEU A 228 -17.99 7.66 -10.89
N LYS A 229 -17.60 7.86 -9.63
CA LYS A 229 -16.33 7.34 -9.11
C LYS A 229 -16.42 5.81 -9.02
N LYS A 230 -15.41 5.10 -9.53
CA LYS A 230 -15.35 3.64 -9.47
C LYS A 230 -14.89 3.16 -8.09
N TYR A 231 -15.42 2.02 -7.63
CA TYR A 231 -14.95 1.37 -6.41
C TYR A 231 -13.49 0.95 -6.57
N ARG A 232 -12.62 1.36 -5.63
CA ARG A 232 -11.17 1.11 -5.73
C ARG A 232 -10.77 -0.33 -5.41
N SER A 233 -11.60 -1.04 -4.66
CA SER A 233 -11.28 -2.35 -4.08
C SER A 233 -12.23 -3.47 -4.55
N LEU A 234 -13.23 -3.16 -5.38
CA LEU A 234 -14.21 -4.13 -5.88
C LEU A 234 -13.92 -4.52 -7.34
N PRO A 235 -14.28 -5.74 -7.77
CA PRO A 235 -14.12 -6.20 -9.14
C PRO A 235 -14.75 -5.21 -10.15
N TYR A 236 -14.02 -4.91 -11.23
CA TYR A 236 -14.45 -3.99 -12.29
C TYR A 236 -14.82 -2.57 -11.84
N GLY A 237 -14.53 -2.22 -10.59
CA GLY A 237 -14.92 -0.95 -9.97
C GLY A 237 -16.43 -0.76 -9.85
N ARG A 238 -17.19 -1.86 -9.86
CA ARG A 238 -18.65 -1.89 -9.74
C ARG A 238 -19.08 -2.37 -8.35
N PRO A 239 -20.31 -2.03 -7.92
CA PRO A 239 -20.90 -2.65 -6.75
C PRO A 239 -21.04 -4.18 -6.94
N LEU A 240 -21.04 -4.90 -5.83
CA LEU A 240 -21.44 -6.30 -5.78
C LEU A 240 -22.94 -6.42 -6.07
N THR A 241 -23.37 -7.52 -6.69
CA THR A 241 -24.76 -7.73 -7.11
C THR A 241 -25.40 -8.98 -6.52
N ASP A 242 -24.64 -9.77 -5.76
CA ASP A 242 -25.13 -11.02 -5.16
C ASP A 242 -26.00 -10.73 -3.93
N SER A 243 -27.32 -10.92 -4.08
CA SER A 243 -28.30 -10.67 -3.03
C SER A 243 -28.21 -11.67 -1.86
N ALA A 244 -27.78 -12.90 -2.10
CA ALA A 244 -27.58 -13.89 -1.05
C ALA A 244 -26.39 -13.50 -0.17
N LEU A 245 -25.27 -13.10 -0.80
CA LEU A 245 -24.11 -12.57 -0.08
C LEU A 245 -24.44 -11.30 0.70
N GLN A 246 -25.25 -10.39 0.13
CA GLN A 246 -25.70 -9.19 0.82
C GLN A 246 -26.48 -9.52 2.09
N LYS A 247 -27.40 -10.49 2.01
CA LYS A 247 -28.17 -10.96 3.16
C LYS A 247 -27.26 -11.57 4.22
N CYS A 248 -26.34 -12.47 3.84
CA CYS A 248 -25.39 -13.06 4.79
C CYS A 248 -24.53 -12.01 5.49
N LEU A 249 -24.10 -10.95 4.79
CA LEU A 249 -23.35 -9.85 5.39
C LEU A 249 -24.20 -9.02 6.35
N ILE A 250 -25.46 -8.75 6.01
CA ILE A 250 -26.40 -8.06 6.91
C ILE A 250 -26.58 -8.87 8.20
N ASP A 251 -26.83 -10.18 8.09
CA ASP A 251 -27.03 -11.04 9.25
C ASP A 251 -25.76 -11.10 10.12
N PHE A 252 -24.58 -11.23 9.49
CA PHE A 252 -23.29 -11.19 10.19
C PHE A 252 -23.06 -9.87 10.93
N PHE A 253 -23.33 -8.73 10.29
CA PHE A 253 -23.15 -7.42 10.92
C PHE A 253 -24.23 -7.13 11.97
N ALA A 254 -25.43 -7.71 11.86
CA ALA A 254 -26.45 -7.64 12.89
C ALA A 254 -26.00 -8.36 14.17
N GLU A 255 -25.31 -9.50 14.06
CA GLU A 255 -24.68 -10.17 15.21
C GLU A 255 -23.58 -9.28 15.83
N LEU A 256 -22.69 -8.70 15.02
CA LEU A 256 -21.64 -7.81 15.52
C LEU A 256 -22.20 -6.54 16.17
N LYS A 257 -23.34 -6.04 15.70
CA LYS A 257 -24.03 -4.86 16.22
C LYS A 257 -24.46 -5.04 17.67
N THR A 258 -24.77 -6.27 18.12
CA THR A 258 -25.05 -6.56 19.54
C THR A 258 -23.85 -6.29 20.45
N HIS A 259 -22.64 -6.20 19.89
CA HIS A 259 -21.39 -5.96 20.61
C HIS A 259 -20.81 -4.56 20.31
N SER A 260 -21.63 -3.61 19.85
CA SER A 260 -21.15 -2.28 19.41
C SER A 260 -20.37 -1.52 20.49
N GLU A 261 -20.80 -1.62 21.75
CA GLU A 261 -20.08 -1.04 22.91
C GLU A 261 -18.62 -1.53 22.97
N LYS A 262 -18.39 -2.83 22.81
CA LYS A 262 -17.05 -3.44 22.81
C LYS A 262 -16.16 -2.87 21.70
N TYR A 263 -16.73 -2.61 20.52
CA TYR A 263 -16.01 -2.04 19.38
C TYR A 263 -15.72 -0.54 19.58
N ALA A 264 -16.57 0.20 20.28
CA ALA A 264 -16.37 1.62 20.58
C ALA A 264 -15.17 1.87 21.52
N ILE A 265 -14.87 0.92 22.41
CA ILE A 265 -13.81 1.04 23.44
C ILE A 265 -12.45 0.41 23.05
N LEU A 266 -12.30 -0.05 21.79
CA LEU A 266 -11.08 -0.70 21.33
C LEU A 266 -9.84 0.21 21.42
N GLY A 267 -8.70 -0.41 21.77
CA GLY A 267 -7.41 0.26 21.86
C GLY A 267 -6.71 0.40 20.51
N SER A 268 -5.53 1.02 20.50
CA SER A 268 -4.68 1.10 19.31
C SER A 268 -3.22 0.79 19.63
N THR A 269 -2.61 -0.08 18.85
CA THR A 269 -1.15 -0.32 18.85
C THR A 269 -0.38 0.62 17.91
N GLN A 270 -1.03 1.66 17.35
CA GLN A 270 -0.42 2.52 16.32
C GLN A 270 0.83 3.25 16.82
N ALA A 271 0.91 3.48 18.14
CA ALA A 271 2.10 4.02 18.80
C ALA A 271 3.29 3.06 18.72
N ASN A 272 3.06 1.74 18.87
CA ASN A 272 4.06 0.68 18.74
C ASN A 272 4.58 0.64 17.32
N GLU A 273 3.70 0.67 16.30
CA GLU A 273 4.10 0.74 14.90
C GLU A 273 4.98 1.96 14.58
N SER A 274 4.68 3.10 15.20
CA SER A 274 5.48 4.32 15.06
C SER A 274 6.87 4.19 15.72
N LEU A 275 6.93 3.59 16.91
CA LEU A 275 8.19 3.30 17.61
C LEU A 275 9.03 2.30 16.82
N ASN A 276 8.43 1.18 16.42
CA ASN A 276 8.99 0.16 15.56
C ASN A 276 9.63 0.77 14.32
N LYS A 277 8.89 1.62 13.58
CA LYS A 277 9.44 2.32 12.41
C LYS A 277 10.66 3.19 12.75
N THR A 278 10.67 3.83 13.91
CA THR A 278 11.81 4.64 14.37
C THR A 278 13.02 3.76 14.65
N ILE A 279 12.83 2.64 15.35
CA ILE A 279 13.89 1.67 15.60
C ILE A 279 14.39 1.07 14.28
N ALA A 280 13.51 0.79 13.31
CA ALA A 280 13.84 0.31 11.96
C ALA A 280 14.85 1.19 11.25
N SER A 281 14.73 2.51 11.45
CA SER A 281 15.62 3.48 10.81
C SER A 281 17.05 3.42 11.37
N LYS A 282 17.23 2.90 12.59
CA LYS A 282 18.51 2.78 13.30
C LYS A 282 19.09 1.36 13.24
N ALA A 283 18.23 0.36 13.31
CA ALA A 283 18.52 -1.06 13.17
C ALA A 283 17.62 -1.68 12.09
N PRO A 284 17.93 -1.49 10.79
CA PRO A 284 17.15 -2.10 9.72
C PRO A 284 17.18 -3.62 9.80
N LYS A 285 16.02 -4.27 9.62
CA LYS A 285 15.88 -5.75 9.60
C LYS A 285 16.71 -6.43 8.50
N ALA A 286 17.07 -5.70 7.45
CA ALA A 286 17.92 -6.19 6.36
C ALA A 286 19.39 -6.37 6.76
N HIS A 287 19.80 -5.86 7.92
CA HIS A 287 21.17 -5.99 8.41
C HIS A 287 21.20 -6.73 9.73
N PHE A 288 22.16 -7.63 9.86
CA PHE A 288 22.36 -8.39 11.06
C PHE A 288 23.17 -7.57 12.08
N TYR A 289 22.54 -7.22 13.20
CA TYR A 289 23.18 -6.53 14.33
C TYR A 289 23.15 -7.34 15.64
N SER A 290 22.45 -8.49 15.65
CA SER A 290 22.37 -9.36 16.81
C SER A 290 23.75 -9.95 17.16
N GLY A 291 23.95 -10.43 18.40
CA GLY A 291 25.24 -11.02 18.83
C GLY A 291 26.32 -10.04 19.29
N THR A 292 26.09 -8.72 19.22
CA THR A 292 26.94 -7.69 19.86
C THR A 292 26.08 -6.60 20.52
N SER A 293 26.69 -5.73 21.34
CA SER A 293 26.01 -4.57 21.94
C SER A 293 25.51 -3.53 20.92
N SER A 294 25.91 -3.63 19.65
CA SER A 294 25.46 -2.74 18.57
C SER A 294 23.94 -2.73 18.40
N LEU A 295 23.27 -3.88 18.48
CA LEU A 295 21.81 -3.92 18.39
C LEU A 295 21.18 -3.10 19.52
N TYR A 296 21.64 -3.31 20.75
CA TYR A 296 21.12 -2.65 21.93
C TYR A 296 21.30 -1.12 21.85
N HIS A 297 22.47 -0.63 21.43
CA HIS A 297 22.71 0.80 21.24
C HIS A 297 21.80 1.42 20.16
N ARG A 298 21.49 0.69 19.09
CA ARG A 298 20.62 1.17 18.01
C ARG A 298 19.16 1.21 18.44
N VAL A 299 18.73 0.22 19.22
CA VAL A 299 17.40 0.20 19.85
C VAL A 299 17.29 1.37 20.84
N ALA A 300 18.27 1.54 21.72
CA ALA A 300 18.36 2.66 22.65
C ALA A 300 18.29 4.01 21.92
N ALA A 301 19.03 4.19 20.82
CA ALA A 301 18.95 5.39 20.00
C ALA A 301 17.54 5.62 19.40
N GLY A 302 16.83 4.56 19.02
CA GLY A 302 15.44 4.63 18.56
C GLY A 302 14.48 5.06 19.67
N VAL A 303 14.62 4.49 20.86
CA VAL A 303 13.84 4.85 22.07
C VAL A 303 14.12 6.29 22.49
N SER A 304 15.39 6.70 22.60
CA SER A 304 15.75 8.07 22.94
C SER A 304 15.22 9.06 21.89
N GLN A 305 15.25 8.73 20.60
CA GLN A 305 14.66 9.60 19.57
C GLN A 305 13.13 9.71 19.71
N LYS A 306 12.44 8.64 20.09
CA LYS A 306 10.99 8.64 20.32
C LYS A 306 10.63 9.56 21.49
N ASN A 307 11.33 9.44 22.61
CA ASN A 307 11.01 10.14 23.86
C ASN A 307 11.53 11.57 23.90
N VAL A 308 12.75 11.80 23.38
CA VAL A 308 13.45 13.10 23.45
C VAL A 308 13.39 13.89 22.14
N GLY A 309 13.13 13.24 21.00
CA GLY A 309 13.30 13.85 19.67
C GLY A 309 14.74 13.76 19.17
N HIS A 310 15.06 14.41 18.05
CA HIS A 310 16.40 14.30 17.43
C HIS A 310 17.52 14.93 18.27
N SER A 311 17.18 15.73 19.29
CA SER A 311 18.13 16.31 20.25
C SER A 311 18.73 15.30 21.23
N TYR A 312 18.29 14.03 21.21
CA TYR A 312 18.84 12.98 22.08
C TYR A 312 20.37 12.82 21.93
N ILE A 313 20.92 13.03 20.73
CA ILE A 313 22.36 12.98 20.47
C ILE A 313 23.10 14.05 21.29
N SER A 314 22.52 15.25 21.42
CA SER A 314 23.11 16.30 22.24
C SER A 314 23.06 15.96 23.74
N LYS A 315 22.03 15.24 24.21
CA LYS A 315 22.01 14.70 25.59
C LYS A 315 23.10 13.64 25.80
N VAL A 316 23.27 12.73 24.84
CA VAL A 316 24.36 11.72 24.88
C VAL A 316 25.72 12.42 24.95
N ASN A 317 25.97 13.41 24.10
CA ASN A 317 27.22 14.18 24.10
C ASN A 317 27.50 14.85 25.45
N LYS A 318 26.51 15.54 26.03
CA LYS A 318 26.64 16.14 27.37
C LYS A 318 27.05 15.11 28.42
N LYS A 319 26.41 13.93 28.39
CA LYS A 319 26.61 12.88 29.39
C LYS A 319 27.98 12.22 29.31
N ILE A 320 28.60 12.20 28.13
CA ILE A 320 30.00 11.75 27.96
C ILE A 320 31.02 12.88 28.15
N GLY A 321 30.62 14.07 28.61
CA GLY A 321 31.53 15.20 28.81
C GLY A 321 32.03 15.84 27.50
N MET A 322 31.33 15.59 26.39
CA MET A 322 31.58 16.28 25.12
C MET A 322 30.65 17.48 24.98
N SER A 323 31.12 18.49 24.25
CA SER A 323 30.24 19.60 23.88
C SER A 323 29.02 19.08 23.10
N PRO A 324 27.81 19.57 23.40
CA PRO A 324 26.58 19.22 22.67
C PRO A 324 26.67 19.42 21.15
N GLY A 325 27.59 20.28 20.70
CA GLY A 325 27.85 20.62 19.31
C GLY A 325 26.79 21.58 18.76
N ARG A 326 27.19 22.82 18.43
CA ARG A 326 26.29 23.85 17.89
C ARG A 326 25.59 23.39 16.61
N TYR A 327 26.32 22.74 15.70
CA TYR A 327 25.76 22.21 14.45
C TYR A 327 24.86 20.99 14.67
N THR A 328 25.22 20.11 15.62
CA THR A 328 24.43 18.93 15.98
C THR A 328 23.07 19.34 16.55
N MET A 329 23.05 20.31 17.46
CA MET A 329 21.80 20.89 17.98
C MET A 329 20.98 21.56 16.88
N LYS A 330 21.62 22.34 15.99
CA LYS A 330 20.93 22.97 14.86
C LYS A 330 20.26 21.93 13.98
N LEU A 331 20.98 20.86 13.64
CA LEU A 331 20.49 19.79 12.78
C LEU A 331 19.35 19.03 13.44
N ALA A 332 19.47 18.71 14.73
CA ALA A 332 18.42 18.07 15.52
C ALA A 332 17.11 18.88 15.48
N ILE A 333 17.18 20.19 15.76
CA ILE A 333 16.01 21.08 15.71
C ILE A 333 15.39 21.11 14.31
N LEU A 334 16.22 21.20 13.26
CA LEU A 334 15.75 21.18 11.88
C LEU A 334 15.05 19.86 11.54
N GLN A 335 15.57 18.73 12.02
CA GLN A 335 14.96 17.41 11.85
C GLN A 335 13.64 17.29 12.61
N ASP A 336 13.55 17.78 13.85
CA ASP A 336 12.30 17.80 14.62
C ASP A 336 11.24 18.72 14.00
N ILE A 337 11.64 19.88 13.48
CA ILE A 337 10.75 20.77 12.72
C ILE A 337 10.29 20.07 11.45
N ARG A 338 11.20 19.40 10.72
CA ARG A 338 10.86 18.66 9.50
C ARG A 338 9.91 17.51 9.82
N ALA A 339 10.14 16.73 10.87
CA ALA A 339 9.27 15.64 11.29
C ALA A 339 7.87 16.16 11.66
N ARG A 340 7.78 17.24 12.45
CA ARG A 340 6.50 17.91 12.76
C ARG A 340 5.79 18.41 11.49
N LYS A 341 6.52 19.06 10.58
CA LYS A 341 5.98 19.49 9.29
C LYS A 341 5.52 18.31 8.44
N MET A 342 6.28 17.22 8.36
CA MET A 342 5.88 16.02 7.62
C MET A 342 4.68 15.32 8.27
N LYS A 343 4.45 15.47 9.58
CA LYS A 343 3.22 15.03 10.22
C LYS A 343 2.01 15.87 9.77
N VAL A 344 2.14 17.20 9.78
CA VAL A 344 1.07 18.14 9.36
C VAL A 344 0.82 18.09 7.85
N ILE A 345 1.88 18.21 7.05
CA ILE A 345 1.85 18.10 5.58
C ILE A 345 1.48 16.68 5.20
N GLY A 346 1.92 15.66 5.93
CA GLY A 346 1.50 14.28 5.71
C GLY A 346 -0.01 14.12 5.80
N VAL A 347 -0.68 14.75 6.77
CA VAL A 347 -2.15 14.73 6.85
C VAL A 347 -2.80 15.42 5.63
N ALA A 348 -2.24 16.52 5.12
CA ALA A 348 -2.79 17.26 3.96
C ALA A 348 -2.42 16.66 2.57
N MET A 349 -1.17 16.27 2.37
CA MET A 349 -0.59 15.74 1.12
C MET A 349 -0.72 14.22 1.00
N ALA A 350 -0.91 13.47 2.09
CA ALA A 350 -1.17 12.04 2.00
C ALA A 350 -2.45 11.77 1.22
N LYS A 351 -3.45 12.67 1.21
CA LYS A 351 -4.62 12.49 0.34
C LYS A 351 -4.19 12.38 -1.13
N LYS A 352 -3.42 13.35 -1.64
CA LYS A 352 -2.96 13.36 -3.05
C LYS A 352 -1.97 12.22 -3.35
N ALA A 353 -1.02 11.96 -2.47
CA ALA A 353 -0.04 10.86 -2.66
C ALA A 353 -0.68 9.47 -2.52
N LYS A 354 -1.64 9.29 -1.61
CA LYS A 354 -2.45 8.06 -1.45
C LYS A 354 -3.37 7.88 -2.65
N ILE A 355 -3.98 8.95 -3.16
CA ILE A 355 -4.76 8.91 -4.41
C ILE A 355 -3.90 8.42 -5.57
N CYS A 356 -2.73 9.01 -5.79
CA CYS A 356 -1.81 8.60 -6.86
C CYS A 356 -1.36 7.13 -6.73
N ARG A 357 -1.01 6.67 -5.51
CA ARG A 357 -0.68 5.26 -5.27
C ARG A 357 -1.86 4.32 -5.56
N LEU A 358 -3.08 4.71 -5.17
CA LEU A 358 -4.28 3.93 -5.42
C LEU A 358 -4.65 3.89 -6.92
N GLU A 359 -4.44 4.99 -7.65
CA GLU A 359 -4.59 5.04 -9.12
C GLU A 359 -3.58 4.13 -9.81
N LEU A 360 -2.32 4.17 -9.39
CA LEU A 360 -1.28 3.26 -9.91
C LEU A 360 -1.61 1.79 -9.61
N LYS A 361 -2.14 1.49 -8.42
CA LYS A 361 -2.61 0.15 -8.06
C LYS A 361 -3.79 -0.28 -8.93
N ALA A 362 -4.79 0.58 -9.11
CA ALA A 362 -5.96 0.32 -9.96
C ALA A 362 -5.54 0.07 -11.43
N ARG A 363 -4.59 0.84 -11.96
CA ARG A 363 -4.03 0.65 -13.31
C ARG A 363 -3.34 -0.70 -13.45
N ARG A 364 -2.55 -1.12 -12.45
CA ARG A 364 -1.92 -2.45 -12.41
C ARG A 364 -2.96 -3.57 -12.36
N THR A 365 -3.96 -3.45 -11.48
CA THR A 365 -5.06 -4.43 -11.38
C THR A 365 -5.83 -4.53 -12.69
N GLN A 366 -6.13 -3.41 -13.36
CA GLN A 366 -6.77 -3.42 -14.67
C GLN A 366 -5.92 -4.14 -15.72
N THR A 367 -4.61 -3.89 -15.72
CA THR A 367 -3.67 -4.56 -16.62
C THR A 367 -3.62 -6.07 -16.36
N ASN A 368 -3.62 -6.49 -15.09
CA ASN A 368 -3.66 -7.91 -14.72
C ASN A 368 -4.99 -8.56 -15.11
N MET A 369 -6.13 -7.92 -14.85
CA MET A 369 -7.45 -8.41 -15.26
C MET A 369 -7.53 -8.61 -16.78
N SER A 370 -6.99 -7.68 -17.58
CA SER A 370 -6.92 -7.84 -19.03
C SER A 370 -6.04 -9.01 -19.47
N LYS A 371 -5.01 -9.36 -18.69
CA LYS A 371 -4.17 -10.54 -18.92
C LYS A 371 -4.89 -11.83 -18.52
N GLU A 372 -5.55 -11.86 -17.37
CA GLU A 372 -6.32 -13.01 -16.89
C GLU A 372 -7.49 -13.35 -17.83
N ILE A 373 -8.24 -12.35 -18.31
CA ILE A 373 -9.29 -12.56 -19.33
C ILE A 373 -8.71 -13.13 -20.63
N ARG A 374 -7.50 -12.72 -21.00
CA ARG A 374 -6.79 -13.24 -22.19
C ARG A 374 -6.27 -14.66 -21.97
N GLU A 375 -5.87 -14.99 -20.75
CA GLU A 375 -5.33 -16.29 -20.35
C GLU A 375 -6.45 -17.33 -20.17
N GLY A 376 -7.67 -16.90 -19.85
CA GLY A 376 -8.81 -17.78 -19.60
C GLY A 376 -8.80 -18.35 -18.17
N THR A 377 -9.75 -19.23 -17.84
CA THR A 377 -9.82 -19.84 -16.51
C THR A 377 -8.68 -20.85 -16.34
N CYS A 378 -7.56 -20.46 -15.72
CA CYS A 378 -6.44 -21.37 -15.47
C CYS A 378 -6.64 -22.27 -14.24
N TYR A 379 -7.46 -21.86 -13.26
CA TYR A 379 -7.80 -22.65 -12.07
C TYR A 379 -9.24 -22.36 -11.63
N GLN A 380 -9.98 -23.42 -11.31
CA GLN A 380 -11.32 -23.33 -10.72
C GLN A 380 -11.21 -23.73 -9.23
N SER A 381 -11.55 -22.84 -8.31
CA SER A 381 -11.55 -23.14 -6.87
C SER A 381 -12.78 -23.99 -6.52
N GLY A 382 -12.56 -25.21 -6.01
CA GLY A 382 -13.65 -26.13 -5.61
C GLY A 382 -13.51 -27.61 -6.02
N ILE A 383 -12.33 -28.08 -6.45
CA ILE A 383 -12.10 -29.46 -6.92
C ILE A 383 -12.23 -30.53 -5.81
N SER A 384 -12.53 -30.16 -4.56
CA SER A 384 -12.70 -31.13 -3.46
C SER A 384 -14.05 -31.85 -3.44
N SER A 385 -15.07 -31.37 -4.18
CA SER A 385 -16.47 -31.75 -3.92
C SER A 385 -17.24 -32.34 -5.10
N SER A 386 -16.60 -32.49 -6.26
CA SER A 386 -17.21 -33.17 -7.41
C SER A 386 -16.42 -34.43 -7.69
N SER A 387 -17.13 -35.56 -7.75
CA SER A 387 -16.59 -36.86 -8.10
C SER A 387 -16.00 -36.78 -9.51
N ILE A 388 -14.70 -36.52 -9.61
CA ILE A 388 -13.97 -36.64 -10.85
C ILE A 388 -13.82 -38.14 -11.10
N THR A 389 -14.47 -38.65 -12.13
CA THR A 389 -14.01 -39.89 -12.79
C THR A 389 -12.62 -39.59 -13.34
N ASP A 390 -11.63 -40.40 -12.97
CA ASP A 390 -10.18 -40.22 -13.19
C ASP A 390 -9.71 -40.11 -14.67
N ASP A 391 -10.61 -39.92 -15.65
CA ASP A 391 -10.31 -40.13 -17.07
C ASP A 391 -10.15 -38.87 -17.95
N VAL A 392 -9.99 -37.64 -17.41
CA VAL A 392 -9.88 -36.44 -18.31
C VAL A 392 -8.88 -35.35 -17.88
N ILE A 393 -7.72 -35.68 -17.30
CA ILE A 393 -6.58 -34.73 -17.30
C ILE A 393 -5.26 -35.46 -17.54
N GLU A 394 -5.01 -35.92 -18.76
CA GLU A 394 -3.72 -36.53 -19.12
C GLU A 394 -2.62 -35.51 -19.48
N GLU A 395 -2.91 -34.22 -19.70
CA GLU A 395 -1.85 -33.24 -19.95
C GLU A 395 -2.22 -31.81 -19.53
N ILE A 396 -1.30 -31.14 -18.80
CA ILE A 396 -1.38 -29.70 -18.56
C ILE A 396 -1.13 -29.00 -19.90
N PRO A 397 -2.08 -28.21 -20.43
CA PRO A 397 -1.87 -27.52 -21.70
C PRO A 397 -0.68 -26.57 -21.55
N ALA A 398 0.31 -26.71 -22.45
CA ALA A 398 1.48 -25.85 -22.48
C ALA A 398 1.04 -24.38 -22.53
N PRO A 399 1.74 -23.46 -21.81
CA PRO A 399 1.42 -22.04 -21.85
C PRO A 399 1.38 -21.59 -23.32
N LYS A 400 0.25 -21.01 -23.76
CA LYS A 400 0.13 -20.47 -25.12
C LYS A 400 1.33 -19.55 -25.37
N ALA A 401 2.22 -19.97 -26.27
CA ALA A 401 3.40 -19.20 -26.61
C ALA A 401 2.93 -17.80 -27.02
N SER A 402 3.62 -16.78 -26.48
CA SER A 402 3.40 -15.42 -26.95
C SER A 402 3.67 -15.42 -28.46
N PRO A 403 2.76 -14.92 -29.31
CA PRO A 403 3.06 -14.84 -30.73
C PRO A 403 4.36 -14.07 -30.92
N PHE A 404 5.34 -14.73 -31.52
CA PHE A 404 6.65 -14.15 -31.80
C PHE A 404 6.47 -13.11 -32.91
N SER A 405 6.89 -11.88 -32.65
CA SER A 405 6.87 -10.81 -33.65
C SER A 405 8.19 -10.85 -34.42
N GLU A 406 8.17 -11.30 -35.68
CA GLU A 406 9.32 -11.19 -36.57
C GLU A 406 9.37 -9.82 -37.24
N PRO A 407 10.57 -9.23 -37.43
CA PRO A 407 10.74 -8.04 -38.26
C PRO A 407 10.35 -8.37 -39.71
N LEU A 408 9.25 -7.80 -40.19
CA LEU A 408 8.85 -7.93 -41.59
C LEU A 408 9.69 -6.99 -42.47
N THR A 409 10.18 -7.47 -43.62
CA THR A 409 10.79 -6.60 -44.63
C THR A 409 9.68 -5.83 -45.35
N VAL A 410 9.44 -4.58 -44.93
CA VAL A 410 8.38 -3.73 -45.50
C VAL A 410 8.85 -3.19 -46.87
N PRO A 411 8.02 -3.22 -47.93
CA PRO A 411 8.31 -2.54 -49.19
C PRO A 411 8.58 -1.05 -48.97
N ALA A 412 9.47 -0.45 -49.77
CA ALA A 412 9.90 0.95 -49.62
C ALA A 412 8.75 1.98 -49.75
N ALA A 413 7.60 1.60 -50.31
CA ALA A 413 6.38 2.40 -50.37
C ALA A 413 5.16 1.51 -50.09
N VAL A 414 4.44 1.81 -49.01
CA VAL A 414 3.13 1.24 -48.68
C VAL A 414 2.08 2.35 -48.69
N ILE A 415 0.86 2.02 -49.09
CA ILE A 415 -0.25 2.97 -49.20
C ILE A 415 -1.14 2.84 -47.95
N PRO A 416 -1.16 3.84 -47.05
CA PRO A 416 -2.02 3.81 -45.88
C PRO A 416 -3.46 4.12 -46.25
N VAL A 417 -4.37 3.24 -45.84
CA VAL A 417 -5.81 3.51 -45.80
C VAL A 417 -6.18 3.67 -44.34
N PHE A 418 -6.64 4.87 -43.98
CA PHE A 418 -7.08 5.15 -42.61
C PHE A 418 -8.47 4.60 -42.41
N PHE A 419 -8.72 3.93 -41.28
CA PHE A 419 -10.05 3.44 -40.96
C PHE A 419 -10.31 3.52 -39.47
N ASP A 420 -11.58 3.63 -39.14
CA ASP A 420 -12.10 3.61 -37.77
C ASP A 420 -13.42 2.83 -37.76
N LEU A 421 -13.66 2.08 -36.68
CA LEU A 421 -14.87 1.29 -36.50
C LEU A 421 -15.65 1.74 -35.25
N GLU A 422 -16.89 2.15 -35.47
CA GLU A 422 -17.84 2.29 -34.38
C GLU A 422 -18.48 0.94 -34.04
N SER A 423 -18.84 0.74 -32.78
CA SER A 423 -19.42 -0.53 -32.33
C SER A 423 -20.41 -0.40 -31.19
N THR A 424 -21.13 -1.49 -30.92
CA THR A 424 -22.12 -1.56 -29.83
C THR A 424 -21.53 -1.40 -28.42
N GLY A 425 -20.21 -1.48 -28.24
CA GLY A 425 -19.53 -1.40 -26.94
C GLY A 425 -18.06 -1.79 -26.99
N LEU A 426 -17.38 -1.82 -25.83
CA LEU A 426 -15.92 -2.05 -25.76
C LEU A 426 -15.48 -3.53 -25.76
N ALA A 427 -16.41 -4.49 -25.83
CA ALA A 427 -16.09 -5.91 -25.82
C ALA A 427 -15.62 -6.39 -27.21
N ARG A 428 -14.75 -7.41 -27.28
CA ARG A 428 -14.34 -8.01 -28.56
C ARG A 428 -15.50 -8.72 -29.30
N THR A 429 -16.56 -9.05 -28.57
CA THR A 429 -17.81 -9.61 -29.11
C THR A 429 -18.81 -8.53 -29.56
N SER A 430 -18.46 -7.24 -29.46
CA SER A 430 -19.28 -6.14 -29.95
C SER A 430 -19.50 -6.25 -31.47
N HIS A 431 -20.61 -5.68 -31.94
CA HIS A 431 -20.94 -5.63 -33.36
C HIS A 431 -20.55 -4.26 -33.90
N ILE A 432 -20.03 -4.25 -35.12
CA ILE A 432 -19.72 -3.02 -35.86
C ILE A 432 -21.04 -2.28 -36.13
N THR A 433 -21.05 -0.97 -35.89
CA THR A 433 -22.18 -0.06 -36.15
C THR A 433 -21.88 0.97 -37.22
N GLN A 434 -20.61 1.24 -37.51
CA GLN A 434 -20.18 2.06 -38.65
C GLN A 434 -18.81 1.61 -39.14
N MET A 435 -18.59 1.67 -40.46
CA MET A 435 -17.29 1.49 -41.09
C MET A 435 -16.97 2.71 -41.94
N ALA A 436 -15.81 3.33 -41.74
CA ALA A 436 -15.41 4.53 -42.49
C ALA A 436 -13.92 4.52 -42.90
N PRO A 437 -13.54 3.84 -44.00
CA PRO A 437 -12.21 3.97 -44.58
C PRO A 437 -12.03 5.27 -45.40
N VAL A 438 -10.81 5.78 -45.38
CA VAL A 438 -10.38 6.99 -46.11
C VAL A 438 -9.02 6.76 -46.74
N TYR A 439 -8.88 7.17 -48.00
CA TYR A 439 -7.62 7.17 -48.75
C TYR A 439 -7.50 8.44 -49.59
N GLY A 440 -6.60 9.36 -49.21
CA GLY A 440 -6.51 10.68 -49.85
C GLY A 440 -7.87 11.38 -49.80
N ASP A 441 -8.38 11.79 -50.97
CA ASP A 441 -9.71 12.42 -51.10
C ASP A 441 -10.85 11.40 -51.25
N LYS A 442 -10.56 10.10 -51.34
CA LYS A 442 -11.59 9.06 -51.42
C LYS A 442 -12.07 8.71 -50.00
N THR A 443 -13.35 8.94 -49.75
CA THR A 443 -14.01 8.59 -48.49
C THR A 443 -15.17 7.64 -48.76
N TRP A 444 -15.32 6.61 -47.94
CA TRP A 444 -16.52 5.77 -47.91
C TRP A 444 -16.95 5.57 -46.46
N SER A 445 -18.26 5.61 -46.20
CA SER A 445 -18.81 5.36 -44.87
C SER A 445 -20.15 4.65 -45.00
N THR A 446 -20.38 3.64 -44.18
CA THR A 446 -21.67 2.96 -44.07
C THR A 446 -22.02 2.68 -42.61
N TYR A 447 -23.30 2.81 -42.28
CA TYR A 447 -23.82 2.36 -40.99
C TYR A 447 -24.23 0.89 -41.08
N VAL A 448 -24.02 0.14 -40.01
CA VAL A 448 -24.28 -1.30 -39.94
C VAL A 448 -25.29 -1.56 -38.85
N PHE A 449 -26.41 -2.19 -39.19
CA PHE A 449 -27.45 -2.51 -38.19
C PHE A 449 -26.99 -3.70 -37.34
N PRO A 450 -26.74 -3.52 -36.02
CA PRO A 450 -26.22 -4.58 -35.17
C PRO A 450 -27.34 -5.54 -34.75
N LYS A 451 -27.00 -6.83 -34.61
CA LYS A 451 -27.91 -7.84 -34.03
C LYS A 451 -28.00 -7.82 -32.50
N GLN A 452 -27.34 -6.86 -31.85
CA GLN A 452 -27.30 -6.73 -30.39
C GLN A 452 -27.49 -5.28 -29.98
N PRO A 453 -28.01 -5.00 -28.77
CA PRO A 453 -28.23 -3.63 -28.31
C PRO A 453 -26.93 -2.82 -28.26
N ILE A 454 -27.02 -1.54 -28.61
CA ILE A 454 -25.92 -0.57 -28.41
C ILE A 454 -25.91 -0.19 -26.92
N SER A 455 -24.77 -0.36 -26.26
CA SER A 455 -24.62 0.05 -24.86
C SER A 455 -24.74 1.58 -24.73
N LYS A 456 -25.31 2.06 -23.62
CA LYS A 456 -25.50 3.50 -23.38
C LYS A 456 -24.20 4.30 -23.58
N GLY A 457 -23.08 3.79 -23.03
CA GLY A 457 -21.79 4.46 -23.19
C GLY A 457 -21.27 4.50 -24.63
N ALA A 458 -21.57 3.50 -25.46
CA ALA A 458 -21.25 3.56 -26.90
C ALA A 458 -22.15 4.56 -27.62
N SER A 459 -23.44 4.60 -27.30
CA SER A 459 -24.37 5.57 -27.88
C SER A 459 -23.98 7.01 -27.54
N ASP A 460 -23.59 7.28 -26.29
CA ASP A 460 -23.16 8.60 -25.83
C ASP A 460 -21.89 9.11 -26.55
N ILE A 461 -20.97 8.20 -26.91
CA ILE A 461 -19.69 8.54 -27.57
C ILE A 461 -19.87 8.70 -29.08
N THR A 462 -20.54 7.73 -29.70
CA THR A 462 -20.66 7.63 -31.16
C THR A 462 -21.83 8.45 -31.71
N GLY A 463 -22.77 8.86 -30.85
CA GLY A 463 -24.02 9.46 -31.27
C GLY A 463 -24.98 8.49 -31.96
N ILE A 464 -24.64 7.20 -32.05
CA ILE A 464 -25.44 6.19 -32.73
C ILE A 464 -26.46 5.57 -31.76
N SER A 465 -27.73 5.52 -32.15
CA SER A 465 -28.80 4.91 -31.37
C SER A 465 -29.74 4.09 -32.26
N ILE A 466 -30.51 3.19 -31.63
CA ILE A 466 -31.50 2.35 -32.31
C ILE A 466 -32.83 2.53 -31.60
N SER A 467 -33.88 2.82 -32.38
CA SER A 467 -35.27 2.87 -31.89
C SER A 467 -36.13 2.02 -32.81
N GLY A 468 -36.66 0.90 -32.29
CA GLY A 468 -37.33 -0.12 -33.09
C GLY A 468 -36.41 -0.71 -34.16
N ASN A 469 -36.86 -0.69 -35.42
CA ASN A 469 -36.10 -1.18 -36.59
C ASN A 469 -35.36 -0.06 -37.34
N ARG A 470 -35.16 1.10 -36.71
CA ARG A 470 -34.51 2.27 -37.32
C ARG A 470 -33.26 2.66 -36.56
N MET A 471 -32.25 3.13 -37.28
CA MET A 471 -30.96 3.55 -36.75
C MET A 471 -30.84 5.07 -36.89
N TYR A 472 -30.26 5.71 -35.87
CA TYR A 472 -30.11 7.15 -35.79
C TYR A 472 -28.66 7.51 -35.47
N HIS A 473 -28.19 8.63 -36.00
CA HIS A 473 -26.92 9.25 -35.65
C HIS A 473 -27.18 10.71 -35.27
N HIS A 474 -26.93 11.07 -34.01
CA HIS A 474 -27.30 12.36 -33.40
C HIS A 474 -28.77 12.74 -33.68
N ASP A 475 -29.69 11.82 -33.34
CA ASP A 475 -31.14 11.94 -33.50
C ASP A 475 -31.64 12.11 -34.95
N LYS A 476 -30.77 11.96 -35.95
CA LYS A 476 -31.15 11.92 -37.36
C LYS A 476 -31.19 10.49 -37.85
N GLU A 477 -32.29 10.10 -38.50
CA GLU A 477 -32.43 8.76 -39.08
C GLU A 477 -31.37 8.54 -40.16
N VAL A 478 -30.64 7.43 -40.07
CA VAL A 478 -29.61 7.04 -41.04
C VAL A 478 -29.95 5.70 -41.68
N THR A 479 -29.60 5.55 -42.96
CA THR A 479 -29.72 4.27 -43.66
C THR A 479 -28.61 3.34 -43.20
N SER A 480 -28.98 2.13 -42.80
CA SER A 480 -28.04 1.09 -42.34
C SER A 480 -28.07 -0.14 -43.24
N SER A 481 -26.92 -0.76 -43.47
CA SER A 481 -26.77 -2.01 -44.21
C SER A 481 -26.58 -3.21 -43.28
N SER A 482 -26.65 -4.43 -43.85
CA SER A 482 -26.17 -5.62 -43.16
C SER A 482 -24.64 -5.59 -43.02
N VAL A 483 -24.10 -6.34 -42.05
CA VAL A 483 -22.64 -6.49 -41.88
C VAL A 483 -21.97 -7.11 -43.11
N SER A 484 -22.65 -8.02 -43.82
CA SER A 484 -22.13 -8.62 -45.05
C SER A 484 -21.92 -7.58 -46.14
N CYS A 485 -22.95 -6.75 -46.41
CA CYS A 485 -22.87 -5.69 -47.40
C CYS A 485 -21.81 -4.63 -47.03
N ALA A 486 -21.65 -4.34 -45.73
CA ALA A 486 -20.63 -3.40 -45.27
C ALA A 486 -19.21 -3.95 -45.49
N ILE A 487 -18.96 -5.23 -45.22
CA ILE A 487 -17.67 -5.87 -45.50
C ILE A 487 -17.40 -5.89 -47.01
N GLU A 488 -18.39 -6.21 -47.84
CA GLU A 488 -18.24 -6.17 -49.30
C GLU A 488 -17.93 -4.77 -49.83
N GLY A 489 -18.64 -3.75 -49.33
CA GLY A 489 -18.36 -2.35 -49.66
C GLY A 489 -16.97 -1.91 -49.24
N PHE A 490 -16.52 -2.32 -48.05
CA PHE A 490 -15.18 -2.06 -47.53
C PHE A 490 -14.09 -2.69 -48.40
N LEU A 491 -14.23 -3.97 -48.77
CA LEU A 491 -13.27 -4.65 -49.64
C LEU A 491 -13.26 -4.05 -51.05
N SER A 492 -14.44 -3.70 -51.59
CA SER A 492 -14.58 -3.02 -52.89
C SER A 492 -13.92 -1.63 -52.90
N PHE A 493 -13.98 -0.90 -51.78
CA PHE A 493 -13.25 0.36 -51.62
C PHE A 493 -11.73 0.13 -51.68
N ILE A 494 -11.22 -0.86 -50.95
CA ILE A 494 -9.78 -1.19 -50.88
C ILE A 494 -9.24 -1.71 -52.23
N GLN A 495 -10.07 -2.39 -53.03
CA GLN A 495 -9.71 -2.82 -54.38
C GLN A 495 -9.38 -1.64 -55.30
N GLN A 496 -9.99 -0.47 -55.08
CA GLN A 496 -9.78 0.75 -55.88
C GLN A 496 -8.56 1.58 -55.44
N VAL A 497 -7.83 1.12 -54.41
CA VAL A 497 -6.65 1.79 -53.87
C VAL A 497 -5.38 1.14 -54.44
N PRO A 498 -4.35 1.94 -54.84
CA PRO A 498 -3.07 1.41 -55.29
C PRO A 498 -2.42 0.48 -54.26
N LYS A 499 -1.84 -0.64 -54.72
CA LYS A 499 -1.17 -1.65 -53.87
C LYS A 499 0.32 -1.35 -53.72
N PRO A 500 0.98 -1.76 -52.61
CA PRO A 500 0.46 -2.53 -51.47
C PRO A 500 -0.27 -1.65 -50.44
N VAL A 501 -1.46 -2.08 -50.00
CA VAL A 501 -2.28 -1.34 -49.01
C VAL A 501 -1.97 -1.80 -47.59
N VAL A 502 -1.85 -0.85 -46.67
CA VAL A 502 -1.82 -1.08 -45.21
C VAL A 502 -2.97 -0.36 -44.54
N LEU A 503 -3.64 -1.01 -43.59
CA LEU A 503 -4.72 -0.40 -42.82
C LEU A 503 -4.16 0.32 -41.59
N ALA A 504 -4.41 1.62 -41.47
CA ALA A 504 -3.88 2.45 -40.40
C ALA A 504 -5.01 3.02 -39.52
N GLY A 505 -4.77 3.08 -38.22
CA GLY A 505 -5.69 3.72 -37.27
C GLY A 505 -5.09 3.82 -35.88
N HIS A 506 -5.82 4.42 -34.94
CA HIS A 506 -5.34 4.63 -33.57
C HIS A 506 -5.86 3.54 -32.64
N ASN A 507 -4.95 2.80 -31.97
CA ASN A 507 -5.30 1.70 -31.05
C ASN A 507 -6.00 0.50 -31.73
N ILE A 508 -5.87 0.38 -33.06
CA ILE A 508 -6.54 -0.65 -33.87
C ILE A 508 -6.15 -2.07 -33.49
N LYS A 509 -4.94 -2.30 -32.99
CA LYS A 509 -4.47 -3.64 -32.60
C LYS A 509 -5.30 -4.21 -31.44
N VAL A 510 -5.71 -3.34 -30.53
CA VAL A 510 -6.43 -3.72 -29.32
C VAL A 510 -7.93 -3.82 -29.57
N PHE A 511 -8.46 -2.98 -30.47
CA PHE A 511 -9.89 -2.76 -30.63
C PHE A 511 -10.39 -3.14 -32.03
N ASP A 512 -10.13 -2.33 -33.04
CA ASP A 512 -10.74 -2.43 -34.38
C ASP A 512 -10.42 -3.75 -35.09
N CYS A 513 -9.16 -4.21 -35.03
CA CYS A 513 -8.73 -5.43 -35.69
C CYS A 513 -9.52 -6.65 -35.20
N PRO A 514 -9.64 -6.94 -33.89
CA PRO A 514 -10.52 -8.00 -33.39
C PRO A 514 -11.97 -7.95 -33.92
N LEU A 515 -12.59 -6.75 -33.95
CA LEU A 515 -13.97 -6.63 -34.45
C LEU A 515 -14.04 -6.91 -35.96
N LEU A 516 -13.09 -6.38 -36.72
CA LEU A 516 -12.99 -6.59 -38.16
C LEU A 516 -12.78 -8.07 -38.51
N PHE A 517 -11.86 -8.76 -37.83
CA PHE A 517 -11.62 -10.20 -38.04
C PHE A 517 -12.85 -11.04 -37.70
N ASN A 518 -13.52 -10.76 -36.58
CA ASN A 518 -14.77 -11.45 -36.22
C ASN A 518 -15.85 -11.26 -37.29
N ALA A 519 -15.95 -10.06 -37.88
CA ALA A 519 -16.88 -9.80 -38.97
C ALA A 519 -16.47 -10.53 -40.26
N LEU A 520 -15.19 -10.52 -40.63
CA LEU A 520 -14.67 -11.20 -41.82
C LEU A 520 -14.82 -12.72 -41.74
N GLU A 521 -14.54 -13.34 -40.59
CA GLU A 521 -14.71 -14.78 -40.36
C GLU A 521 -16.17 -15.19 -40.50
N LYS A 522 -17.10 -14.46 -39.86
CA LYS A 522 -18.53 -14.75 -39.92
C LYS A 522 -19.12 -14.60 -41.32
N ASN A 523 -18.52 -13.78 -42.18
CA ASN A 523 -18.95 -13.59 -43.57
C ASN A 523 -18.06 -14.34 -44.59
N VAL A 524 -17.13 -15.20 -44.14
CA VAL A 524 -16.24 -16.01 -45.00
C VAL A 524 -15.42 -15.15 -45.98
N LYS A 525 -14.93 -13.98 -45.52
CA LYS A 525 -14.19 -12.99 -46.34
C LYS A 525 -12.70 -12.87 -46.01
N ILE A 526 -12.16 -13.72 -45.14
CA ILE A 526 -10.75 -13.69 -44.72
C ILE A 526 -9.78 -13.87 -45.90
N SER A 527 -10.02 -14.83 -46.79
CA SER A 527 -9.12 -15.10 -47.93
C SER A 527 -9.05 -13.92 -48.90
N GLU A 528 -10.19 -13.28 -49.18
CA GLU A 528 -10.25 -12.08 -50.01
C GLU A 528 -9.51 -10.91 -49.35
N PHE A 529 -9.71 -10.74 -48.04
CA PHE A 529 -9.06 -9.70 -47.25
C PHE A 529 -7.53 -9.81 -47.26
N VAL A 530 -7.00 -11.02 -47.04
CA VAL A 530 -5.54 -11.29 -47.01
C VAL A 530 -4.89 -11.01 -48.36
N ASN A 531 -5.59 -11.25 -49.47
CA ASN A 531 -5.09 -10.94 -50.80
C ASN A 531 -5.05 -9.42 -51.11
N LEU A 532 -5.87 -8.63 -50.43
CA LEU A 532 -6.02 -7.20 -50.72
C LEU A 532 -5.19 -6.28 -49.81
N ILE A 533 -4.84 -6.74 -48.60
CA ILE A 533 -4.22 -5.94 -47.55
C ILE A 533 -2.91 -6.58 -47.11
N TYR A 534 -1.84 -5.79 -47.17
CA TYR A 534 -0.49 -6.22 -46.80
C TYR A 534 -0.28 -6.29 -45.28
N GLY A 535 -0.92 -5.39 -44.53
CA GLY A 535 -0.77 -5.36 -43.07
C GLY A 535 -1.50 -4.21 -42.39
N PHE A 536 -1.18 -4.01 -41.11
CA PHE A 536 -1.80 -3.00 -40.24
C PHE A 536 -0.75 -2.08 -39.60
N ILE A 537 -1.12 -0.82 -39.36
CA ILE A 537 -0.31 0.17 -38.64
C ILE A 537 -1.14 0.71 -37.46
N ASP A 538 -0.71 0.41 -36.24
CA ASP A 538 -1.30 1.00 -35.03
C ASP A 538 -0.54 2.26 -34.62
N THR A 539 -1.16 3.41 -34.88
CA THR A 539 -0.58 4.74 -34.64
C THR A 539 -0.44 5.08 -33.15
N LYS A 540 -0.98 4.28 -32.23
CA LYS A 540 -0.73 4.47 -30.78
C LYS A 540 0.68 4.06 -30.36
N VAL A 541 1.34 3.23 -31.17
CA VAL A 541 2.68 2.71 -30.90
C VAL A 541 3.76 3.57 -31.57
N LEU A 542 3.36 4.44 -32.49
CA LEU A 542 4.17 5.53 -33.05
C LEU A 542 4.19 6.71 -32.07
#